data_AF-A0A353W149-F1
#
_entry.id   AF-A0A353W149-F1
#
_cell.length_a   1.000
_cell.length_b   1.000
_cell.length_c   1.000
_cell.angle_alpha   90.00
_cell.angle_beta   90.00
_cell.angle_gamma   90.00
#
_symmetry.space_group_name_H-M   'P 1'
#
loop_
_entity.id
_entity.type
_entity.pdbx_description
1 polymer ?
#
loop_
_entity_poly.entity_id
_entity_poly.type
_entity_poly.pdbx_seq_one_letter_code
_entity_poly.pdbx_strand_id
1 'polypeptide(L)'
;YIDEGSFGKNKFSVMIMMTTVSYINNLPFTTSFLESSAKKGSLEESGELLMSGTMKKKTFTSPLLYHSWNDRLDKIKSMPVSWDGKEVCFVDVSVIYNVKDFLEQIDDIFMDYLNEEDILPTPYGTITLDFEKNNDAISIEIGESEIAFFTDFENKENSKLDGTYFNHKMIPVELKNALIHFIG
;
A
#
# COMPACT_ATOMS: atom_id res chain seq x y z
N TYR A 1 -2.60 38.52 -25.02
CA TYR A 1 -3.15 39.20 -23.83
C TYR A 1 -4.60 38.76 -23.66
N ILE A 2 -4.79 37.65 -22.94
CA ILE A 2 -5.98 37.17 -22.19
C ILE A 2 -5.33 36.14 -21.25
N ASP A 3 -4.87 36.48 -20.05
CA ASP A 3 -5.54 36.77 -18.76
C ASP A 3 -6.33 35.60 -18.15
N GLU A 4 -6.15 35.50 -16.84
CA GLU A 4 -6.12 34.35 -15.94
C GLU A 4 -7.46 33.64 -15.68
N GLY A 5 -7.36 32.36 -15.28
CA GLY A 5 -8.51 31.56 -14.85
C GLY A 5 -8.11 30.28 -14.12
N SER A 6 -7.62 30.45 -12.89
CA SER A 6 -7.78 29.52 -11.75
C SER A 6 -8.01 28.02 -12.06
N PHE A 7 -6.94 27.21 -12.02
CA PHE A 7 -7.09 25.77 -11.88
C PHE A 7 -7.42 25.42 -10.43
N GLY A 8 -8.57 24.76 -10.26
CA GLY A 8 -9.21 24.51 -8.99
C GLY A 8 -8.42 23.58 -8.09
N LYS A 9 -8.43 23.90 -6.80
CA LYS A 9 -8.11 22.96 -5.73
C LYS A 9 -9.04 21.75 -5.88
N ASN A 10 -8.48 20.60 -6.24
CA ASN A 10 -9.20 19.34 -6.24
C ASN A 10 -9.77 19.12 -4.83
N LYS A 11 -11.10 19.12 -4.73
CA LYS A 11 -11.82 18.73 -3.52
C LYS A 11 -11.59 17.23 -3.33
N PHE A 12 -10.76 16.86 -2.37
CA PHE A 12 -10.69 15.50 -1.86
C PHE A 12 -12.10 15.06 -1.43
N SER A 13 -12.60 14.00 -2.07
CA SER A 13 -13.83 13.34 -1.66
C SER A 13 -13.43 12.15 -0.79
N VAL A 14 -13.54 12.28 0.53
CA VAL A 14 -13.24 11.18 1.47
C VAL A 14 -14.38 10.17 1.40
N MET A 15 -14.19 9.07 0.68
CA MET A 15 -15.13 7.95 0.70
C MET A 15 -14.81 7.03 1.89
N ILE A 16 -15.66 7.03 2.91
CA ILE A 16 -15.51 6.16 4.08
C ILE A 16 -16.05 4.77 3.72
N MET A 17 -15.18 3.83 3.36
CA MET A 17 -15.53 2.40 3.31
C MET A 17 -15.29 1.76 4.68
N MET A 18 -16.32 1.11 5.24
CA MET A 18 -16.24 0.41 6.52
C MET A 18 -16.06 -1.09 6.30
N THR A 19 -14.85 -1.60 6.51
CA THR A 19 -14.59 -3.05 6.54
C THR A 19 -14.58 -3.53 7.98
N THR A 20 -15.39 -4.55 8.28
CA THR A 20 -15.44 -5.17 9.61
C THR A 20 -14.45 -6.32 9.69
N VAL A 21 -13.40 -6.21 10.50
CA VAL A 21 -12.52 -7.34 10.84
C VAL A 21 -12.84 -7.80 12.26
N SER A 22 -13.12 -9.09 12.44
CA SER A 22 -13.35 -9.70 13.76
C SER A 22 -12.16 -10.61 14.09
N TYR A 23 -11.44 -10.33 15.18
CA TYR A 23 -10.37 -11.19 15.68
C TYR A 23 -10.90 -12.13 16.77
N ILE A 24 -10.55 -13.42 16.67
CA ILE A 24 -10.62 -14.39 17.77
C ILE A 24 -9.18 -14.61 18.24
N ASN A 25 -8.88 -14.23 19.49
CA ASN A 25 -7.57 -14.48 20.10
C ASN A 25 -7.40 -15.98 20.37
N ASN A 26 -6.48 -16.64 19.66
CA ASN A 26 -5.30 -17.34 20.21
C ASN A 26 -4.67 -18.30 19.16
N LEU A 27 -3.35 -18.16 18.99
CA LEU A 27 -2.44 -19.03 18.23
C LEU A 27 -2.37 -20.46 18.83
N PRO A 28 -1.83 -21.45 18.08
CA PRO A 28 -2.18 -22.87 18.22
C PRO A 28 -1.41 -23.57 19.35
N PHE A 29 -2.03 -24.58 19.97
CA PHE A 29 -1.31 -25.53 20.82
C PHE A 29 -1.58 -26.97 20.35
N THR A 30 -0.49 -27.71 20.15
CA THR A 30 -0.46 -29.11 19.73
C THR A 30 -0.59 -30.08 20.91
N THR A 31 -1.20 -31.23 20.58
CA THR A 31 -1.03 -32.61 21.09
C THR A 31 -1.45 -33.03 22.51
N SER A 32 -2.37 -34.01 22.47
CA SER A 32 -2.33 -35.35 23.10
C SER A 32 -3.06 -35.62 24.43
N PHE A 33 -3.75 -36.77 24.38
CA PHE A 33 -4.50 -37.48 25.41
C PHE A 33 -3.65 -37.83 26.64
N LEU A 34 -4.27 -37.74 27.82
CA LEU A 34 -3.99 -38.62 28.98
C LEU A 34 -5.27 -38.78 29.82
N GLU A 35 -5.71 -40.03 29.97
CA GLU A 35 -6.77 -40.45 30.90
C GLU A 35 -6.27 -40.44 32.36
N SER A 36 -7.14 -40.12 33.33
CA SER A 36 -7.51 -41.10 34.39
C SER A 36 -8.40 -40.50 35.51
N SER A 37 -9.44 -41.29 35.81
CA SER A 37 -9.94 -41.69 37.14
C SER A 37 -10.46 -40.68 38.16
N ALA A 38 -11.78 -40.69 38.32
CA ALA A 38 -12.52 -40.17 39.46
C ALA A 38 -12.38 -41.06 40.72
N LYS A 39 -12.28 -40.44 41.92
CA LYS A 39 -12.98 -40.91 43.14
C LYS A 39 -13.01 -39.90 44.30
N LYS A 40 -14.24 -39.51 44.64
CA LYS A 40 -14.89 -39.19 45.94
C LYS A 40 -14.11 -38.47 47.07
N GLY A 41 -14.67 -37.33 47.51
CA GLY A 41 -14.84 -36.99 48.94
C GLY A 41 -14.82 -35.49 49.28
N SER A 42 -15.75 -35.06 50.15
CA SER A 42 -15.79 -33.79 50.94
C SER A 42 -16.28 -32.52 50.21
N LEU A 43 -17.55 -32.11 50.34
CA LEU A 43 -18.20 -31.28 51.38
C LEU A 43 -18.18 -29.76 51.04
N GLU A 44 -19.38 -29.19 51.17
CA GLU A 44 -19.75 -27.77 51.29
C GLU A 44 -20.20 -26.97 50.06
N GLU A 45 -21.16 -26.10 50.39
CA GLU A 45 -22.15 -25.41 49.59
C GLU A 45 -21.60 -24.26 48.74
N SER A 46 -22.43 -23.89 47.76
CA SER A 46 -22.91 -22.52 47.54
C SER A 46 -22.53 -21.89 46.20
N GLY A 47 -23.56 -21.34 45.55
CA GLY A 47 -23.44 -20.23 44.60
C GLY A 47 -23.42 -20.63 43.13
N GLU A 48 -24.59 -20.52 42.50
CA GLU A 48 -24.65 -20.12 41.10
C GLU A 48 -23.79 -18.85 40.91
N LEU A 49 -22.72 -18.94 40.14
CA LEU A 49 -22.13 -17.77 39.50
C LEU A 49 -22.50 -17.82 38.01
N LEU A 50 -23.71 -17.35 37.71
CA LEU A 50 -24.08 -16.95 36.36
C LEU A 50 -23.16 -15.79 35.95
N MET A 51 -22.03 -16.12 35.32
CA MET A 51 -21.21 -15.15 34.60
C MET A 51 -22.00 -14.70 33.37
N SER A 52 -22.93 -13.77 33.56
CA SER A 52 -23.52 -12.96 32.48
C SER A 52 -22.50 -11.92 31.98
N GLY A 53 -21.35 -12.42 31.53
CA GLY A 53 -20.36 -11.62 30.82
C GLY A 53 -20.83 -11.41 29.39
N THR A 54 -21.71 -10.43 29.15
CA THR A 54 -21.97 -9.94 27.80
C THR A 54 -20.64 -9.41 27.27
N MET A 55 -19.92 -10.21 26.47
CA MET A 55 -18.70 -9.76 25.80
C MET A 55 -19.09 -8.61 24.87
N LYS A 56 -18.83 -7.37 25.29
CA LYS A 56 -18.97 -6.19 24.44
C LYS A 56 -17.99 -6.36 23.28
N LYS A 57 -18.51 -6.72 22.10
CA LYS A 57 -17.78 -6.68 20.84
C LYS A 57 -17.26 -5.26 20.65
N LYS A 58 -15.98 -5.04 20.96
CA LYS A 58 -15.31 -3.77 20.65
C LYS A 58 -15.17 -3.72 19.14
N THR A 59 -16.00 -2.91 18.51
CA THR A 59 -15.91 -2.65 17.08
C THR A 59 -14.93 -1.49 16.94
N PHE A 60 -13.77 -1.77 16.37
CA PHE A 60 -12.80 -0.75 15.99
C PHE A 60 -13.05 -0.46 14.51
N THR A 61 -13.43 0.78 14.19
CA THR A 61 -13.49 1.26 12.82
C THR A 61 -12.43 2.34 12.69
N SER A 62 -11.29 2.03 12.08
CA SER A 62 -10.41 3.06 11.57
C SER A 62 -10.96 3.53 10.21
N PRO A 63 -10.94 4.84 9.91
CA PRO A 63 -11.16 5.30 8.55
C PRO A 63 -10.18 4.58 7.62
N LEU A 64 -10.68 4.04 6.50
CA LEU A 64 -9.81 3.55 5.44
C LEU A 64 -9.33 4.79 4.67
N LEU A 65 -8.03 5.05 4.70
CA LEU A 65 -7.45 6.10 3.87
C LEU A 65 -7.47 5.60 2.43
N TYR A 66 -8.31 6.20 1.61
CA TYR A 66 -8.45 5.82 0.21
C TYR A 66 -7.64 6.77 -0.66
N HIS A 67 -6.67 6.22 -1.38
CA HIS A 67 -5.87 6.99 -2.32
C HIS A 67 -6.32 6.69 -3.75
N SER A 68 -6.41 7.73 -4.58
CA SER A 68 -6.78 7.67 -6.01
C SER A 68 -5.87 6.74 -6.82
N TRP A 69 -4.63 6.52 -6.40
CA TRP A 69 -3.73 5.57 -7.04
C TRP A 69 -4.27 4.13 -7.03
N ASN A 70 -5.15 3.74 -6.08
CA ASN A 70 -5.77 2.41 -6.09
C ASN A 70 -6.63 2.20 -7.34
N ASP A 71 -7.50 3.17 -7.66
CA ASP A 71 -8.34 3.12 -8.87
C ASP A 71 -7.48 3.03 -10.13
N ARG A 72 -6.35 3.74 -10.13
CA ARG A 72 -5.43 3.72 -11.25
C ARG A 72 -4.76 2.36 -11.44
N LEU A 73 -4.29 1.74 -10.35
CA LEU A 73 -3.72 0.39 -10.41
C LEU A 73 -4.76 -0.65 -10.87
N ASP A 74 -6.01 -0.53 -10.45
CA ASP A 74 -7.10 -1.41 -10.91
C ASP A 74 -7.40 -1.23 -12.42
N LYS A 75 -7.34 0.01 -12.93
CA LYS A 75 -7.41 0.28 -14.38
C LYS A 75 -6.25 -0.40 -15.11
N ILE A 76 -5.02 -0.28 -14.62
CA ILE A 76 -3.83 -0.90 -15.25
C ILE A 76 -3.97 -2.43 -15.26
N LYS A 77 -4.33 -3.02 -14.13
CA LYS A 77 -4.52 -4.47 -13.98
C LYS A 77 -5.57 -5.04 -14.94
N SER A 78 -6.55 -4.25 -15.33
CA SER A 78 -7.63 -4.65 -16.26
C SER A 78 -7.34 -4.34 -17.72
N MET A 79 -6.17 -3.77 -18.03
CA MET A 79 -5.79 -3.48 -19.41
C MET A 79 -5.65 -4.77 -20.24
N PRO A 80 -6.16 -4.78 -21.48
CA PRO A 80 -5.97 -5.92 -22.37
C PRO A 80 -4.48 -6.06 -22.75
N VAL A 81 -4.10 -7.28 -23.13
CA VAL A 81 -2.84 -7.50 -23.86
C VAL A 81 -2.85 -6.60 -25.10
N SER A 82 -1.72 -5.96 -25.41
CA SER A 82 -1.61 -4.98 -26.50
C SER A 82 -2.45 -3.71 -26.33
N TRP A 83 -2.59 -3.20 -25.10
CA TRP A 83 -3.31 -1.95 -24.81
C TRP A 83 -2.77 -0.72 -25.58
N ASP A 84 -1.51 -0.74 -26.00
CA ASP A 84 -0.86 0.31 -26.79
C ASP A 84 -0.80 -0.01 -28.31
N GLY A 85 -1.43 -1.10 -28.75
CA GLY A 85 -1.43 -1.56 -30.14
C GLY A 85 -0.14 -2.24 -30.59
N LYS A 86 0.80 -2.53 -29.68
CA LYS A 86 2.02 -3.32 -29.95
C LYS A 86 1.91 -4.69 -29.26
N GLU A 87 2.76 -5.66 -29.65
CA GLU A 87 2.86 -6.97 -28.96
C GLU A 87 3.50 -6.79 -27.56
N VAL A 88 2.78 -6.14 -26.65
CA VAL A 88 3.28 -5.70 -25.36
C VAL A 88 3.01 -6.71 -24.27
N CYS A 89 3.99 -6.83 -23.35
CA CYS A 89 3.86 -7.59 -22.12
C CYS A 89 2.73 -7.04 -21.25
N PHE A 90 1.88 -7.96 -20.79
CA PHE A 90 0.93 -7.69 -19.71
C PHE A 90 1.69 -7.31 -18.43
N VAL A 91 1.19 -6.32 -17.69
CA VAL A 91 1.72 -6.00 -16.36
C VAL A 91 1.26 -7.08 -15.39
N ASP A 92 2.21 -7.88 -14.90
CA ASP A 92 1.88 -8.98 -13.99
C ASP A 92 1.26 -8.46 -12.69
N VAL A 93 0.38 -9.28 -12.10
CA VAL A 93 -0.29 -8.94 -10.84
C VAL A 93 0.72 -8.72 -9.71
N SER A 94 1.87 -9.41 -9.72
CA SER A 94 2.99 -9.14 -8.82
C SER A 94 3.45 -7.69 -8.90
N VAL A 95 3.68 -7.14 -10.09
CA VAL A 95 4.10 -5.74 -10.29
C VAL A 95 3.09 -4.76 -9.69
N ILE A 96 1.79 -5.04 -9.84
CA ILE A 96 0.72 -4.23 -9.20
C ILE A 96 0.86 -4.22 -7.68
N TYR A 97 1.09 -5.39 -7.07
CA TYR A 97 1.33 -5.49 -5.63
C TYR A 97 2.62 -4.79 -5.22
N ASN A 98 3.67 -4.88 -6.02
CA ASN A 98 4.95 -4.24 -5.74
C ASN A 98 4.83 -2.71 -5.68
N VAL A 99 4.09 -2.15 -6.63
CA VAL A 99 3.80 -0.70 -6.69
C VAL A 99 2.94 -0.29 -5.50
N LYS A 100 1.89 -1.06 -5.19
CA LYS A 100 1.04 -0.80 -4.04
C LYS A 100 1.84 -0.81 -2.73
N ASP A 101 2.64 -1.85 -2.51
CA ASP A 101 3.48 -1.98 -1.31
C ASP A 101 4.49 -0.83 -1.22
N PHE A 102 5.04 -0.37 -2.35
CA PHE A 102 5.92 0.81 -2.38
C PHE A 102 5.18 2.10 -1.97
N LEU A 103 4.00 2.36 -2.54
CA LEU A 103 3.20 3.54 -2.24
C LEU A 103 2.73 3.55 -0.78
N GLU A 104 2.46 2.39 -0.18
CA GLU A 104 2.14 2.25 1.25
C GLU A 104 3.35 2.43 2.19
N GLN A 105 4.58 2.40 1.67
CA GLN A 105 5.83 2.57 2.44
C GLN A 105 6.36 4.00 2.47
N ILE A 106 5.98 4.84 1.50
CA ILE A 106 6.38 6.25 1.46
C ILE A 106 5.41 7.12 2.27
N ASP A 107 5.89 8.29 2.69
CA ASP A 107 5.10 9.22 3.49
C ASP A 107 3.92 9.80 2.66
N ASP A 108 2.78 10.04 3.30
CA ASP A 108 1.56 10.54 2.63
C ASP A 108 1.81 11.89 1.94
N ILE A 109 2.80 12.67 2.38
CA ILE A 109 3.19 13.93 1.74
C ILE A 109 3.57 13.77 0.26
N PHE A 110 4.08 12.60 -0.16
CA PHE A 110 4.43 12.34 -1.55
C PHE A 110 3.19 12.22 -2.44
N MET A 111 2.03 11.86 -1.87
CA MET A 111 0.78 11.70 -2.61
C MET A 111 0.23 13.03 -3.14
N ASP A 112 0.64 14.16 -2.55
CA ASP A 112 0.30 15.50 -3.07
C ASP A 112 1.00 15.80 -4.41
N TYR A 113 2.02 15.01 -4.78
CA TYR A 113 2.87 15.20 -5.96
C TYR A 113 2.78 14.05 -6.96
N LEU A 114 1.81 13.15 -6.81
CA LEU A 114 1.59 12.01 -7.69
C LEU A 114 0.13 11.97 -8.17
N ASN A 115 -0.12 12.35 -9.42
CA ASN A 115 -1.46 12.24 -10.00
C ASN A 115 -1.72 10.83 -10.53
N GLU A 116 -2.98 10.47 -10.77
CA GLU A 116 -3.33 9.18 -11.39
C GLU A 116 -2.69 9.01 -12.78
N GLU A 117 -2.53 10.11 -13.52
CA GLU A 117 -1.95 10.12 -14.86
C GLU A 117 -0.46 9.78 -14.85
N ASP A 118 0.20 10.01 -13.72
CA ASP A 118 1.65 9.84 -13.51
C ASP A 118 2.02 8.41 -13.10
N ILE A 119 1.02 7.51 -13.06
CA ILE A 119 1.18 6.08 -12.83
C ILE A 119 0.93 5.37 -14.16
N LEU A 120 2.00 4.97 -14.83
CA LEU A 120 1.95 4.51 -16.22
C LEU A 120 2.51 3.08 -16.35
N PRO A 121 1.79 2.16 -17.00
CA PRO A 121 2.37 0.89 -17.40
C PRO A 121 3.35 1.11 -18.55
N THR A 122 4.42 0.32 -18.59
CA THR A 122 5.38 0.33 -19.69
C THR A 122 5.18 -0.86 -20.63
N PRO A 123 5.71 -0.79 -21.87
CA PRO A 123 5.75 -1.93 -22.77
C PRO A 123 6.51 -3.16 -22.25
N TYR A 124 7.30 -2.99 -21.19
CA TYR A 124 8.13 -4.03 -20.60
C TYR A 124 7.45 -4.79 -19.45
N GLY A 125 6.18 -4.46 -19.16
CA GLY A 125 5.43 -5.06 -18.05
C GLY A 125 5.75 -4.46 -16.68
N THR A 126 6.46 -3.33 -16.64
CA THR A 126 6.74 -2.54 -15.42
C THR A 126 5.72 -1.40 -15.28
N ILE A 127 5.75 -0.70 -14.14
CA ILE A 127 5.00 0.54 -13.92
C ILE A 127 5.96 1.65 -13.53
N THR A 128 5.81 2.83 -14.14
CA THR A 128 6.47 4.06 -13.72
C THR A 128 5.56 4.89 -12.80
N LEU A 129 6.18 5.54 -11.82
CA LEU A 129 5.60 6.51 -10.92
C LEU A 129 6.39 7.81 -11.06
N ASP A 130 5.74 8.85 -11.55
CA ASP A 130 6.38 10.15 -11.79
C ASP A 130 5.90 11.16 -10.74
N PHE A 131 6.77 11.56 -9.82
CA PHE A 131 6.51 12.56 -8.81
C PHE A 131 7.04 13.91 -9.27
N GLU A 132 6.19 14.94 -9.30
CA GLU A 132 6.55 16.27 -9.78
C GLU A 132 6.26 17.37 -8.74
N LYS A 133 7.26 18.22 -8.48
CA LYS A 133 7.14 19.37 -7.57
C LYS A 133 7.94 20.54 -8.12
N ASN A 134 7.24 21.58 -8.57
CA ASN A 134 7.84 22.73 -9.25
C ASN A 134 8.68 22.30 -10.47
N ASN A 135 10.00 22.47 -10.40
CA ASN A 135 10.96 22.10 -11.46
C ASN A 135 11.74 20.81 -11.11
N ASP A 136 11.37 20.12 -10.02
CA ASP A 136 11.99 18.88 -9.58
C ASP A 136 11.10 17.68 -9.92
N ALA A 137 11.73 16.59 -10.35
CA ALA A 137 11.05 15.34 -10.65
C ALA A 137 11.80 14.11 -10.10
N ILE A 138 11.05 13.11 -9.64
CA ILE A 138 11.53 11.76 -9.40
C ILE A 138 10.68 10.80 -10.23
N SER A 139 11.31 10.03 -11.11
CA SER A 139 10.66 8.95 -11.84
C SER A 139 11.16 7.61 -11.31
N ILE A 140 10.23 6.75 -10.90
CA ILE A 140 10.51 5.44 -10.29
C ILE A 140 9.88 4.37 -11.16
N GLU A 141 10.66 3.38 -11.58
CA GLU A 141 10.18 2.22 -12.33
C GLU A 141 10.20 0.98 -11.44
N ILE A 142 9.07 0.28 -11.35
CA ILE A 142 8.90 -0.92 -10.55
C ILE A 142 8.50 -2.08 -11.46
N GLY A 143 9.29 -3.15 -11.42
CA GLY A 143 9.02 -4.41 -12.11
C GLY A 143 8.71 -5.56 -11.15
N GLU A 144 8.78 -6.79 -11.67
CA GLU A 144 8.45 -8.00 -10.91
C GLU A 144 9.42 -8.24 -9.74
N SER A 145 10.72 -8.03 -9.99
CA SER A 145 11.79 -8.28 -9.01
C SER A 145 12.78 -7.14 -8.87
N GLU A 146 12.56 -6.03 -9.58
CA GLU A 146 13.50 -4.91 -9.64
C GLU A 146 12.80 -3.56 -9.44
N ILE A 147 13.56 -2.60 -8.93
CA ILE A 147 13.19 -1.18 -8.84
C ILE A 147 14.33 -0.33 -9.38
N ALA A 148 14.00 0.67 -10.18
CA ALA A 148 14.91 1.66 -10.72
C ALA A 148 14.36 3.07 -10.47
N PHE A 149 15.22 4.08 -10.48
CA PHE A 149 14.77 5.47 -10.46
C PHE A 149 15.78 6.40 -11.11
N PHE A 150 15.31 7.58 -11.50
CA PHE A 150 16.15 8.73 -11.78
C PHE A 150 15.50 10.00 -11.26
N THR A 151 16.31 11.04 -11.05
CA THR A 151 15.84 12.37 -10.68
C THR A 151 16.26 13.41 -11.70
N ASP A 152 15.43 14.43 -11.86
CA ASP A 152 15.80 15.67 -12.52
C ASP A 152 15.44 16.82 -11.59
N PHE A 153 16.43 17.29 -10.85
CA PHE A 153 16.30 18.41 -9.92
C PHE A 153 16.83 19.68 -10.56
N GLU A 154 16.20 20.81 -10.22
CA GLU A 154 16.55 22.14 -10.70
C GLU A 154 18.00 22.49 -10.34
N ASN A 155 18.44 22.11 -9.13
CA ASN A 155 19.79 22.33 -8.62
C ASN A 155 20.87 21.43 -9.25
N LYS A 156 20.48 20.48 -10.11
CA LYS A 156 21.36 19.51 -10.79
C LYS A 156 22.05 18.50 -9.88
N GLU A 157 21.58 18.32 -8.64
CA GLU A 157 22.01 17.24 -7.74
C GLU A 157 21.28 15.93 -8.08
N ASN A 158 21.34 15.55 -9.36
CA ASN A 158 20.59 14.40 -9.87
C ASN A 158 21.19 13.07 -9.41
N SER A 159 20.32 12.12 -9.11
CA SER A 159 20.66 10.76 -8.68
C SER A 159 19.92 9.74 -9.53
N LYS A 160 20.49 8.54 -9.66
CA LYS A 160 19.83 7.43 -10.36
C LYS A 160 20.28 6.08 -9.83
N LEU A 161 19.42 5.08 -10.04
CA LEU A 161 19.70 3.67 -9.79
C LEU A 161 19.19 2.86 -10.98
N ASP A 162 20.12 2.27 -11.75
CA ASP A 162 19.83 1.50 -12.96
C ASP A 162 19.38 0.06 -12.62
N GLY A 163 18.34 -0.06 -11.79
CA GLY A 163 17.79 -1.35 -11.35
C GLY A 163 18.52 -1.95 -10.15
N THR A 164 17.75 -2.33 -9.12
CA THR A 164 18.22 -3.20 -8.03
C THR A 164 17.11 -4.15 -7.64
N TYR A 165 17.48 -5.26 -7.00
CA TYR A 165 16.52 -6.23 -6.52
C TYR A 165 15.53 -5.59 -5.52
N PHE A 166 14.23 -5.74 -5.80
CA PHE A 166 13.15 -5.23 -4.97
C PHE A 166 12.32 -6.38 -4.41
N ASN A 167 12.19 -6.42 -3.08
CA ASN A 167 11.47 -7.47 -2.36
C ASN A 167 10.30 -6.94 -1.52
N HIS A 168 9.83 -5.73 -1.84
CA HIS A 168 8.70 -5.03 -1.19
C HIS A 168 8.91 -4.69 0.29
N LYS A 169 10.07 -5.01 0.89
CA LYS A 169 10.33 -4.79 2.31
C LYS A 169 11.18 -3.56 2.59
N MET A 170 11.91 -3.08 1.58
CA MET A 170 12.88 -2.01 1.78
C MET A 170 13.02 -1.16 0.53
N ILE A 171 12.80 0.14 0.68
CA ILE A 171 13.14 1.14 -0.31
C ILE A 171 14.68 1.26 -0.37
N PRO A 172 15.31 1.20 -1.56
CA PRO A 172 16.75 1.42 -1.71
C PRO A 172 17.21 2.72 -1.05
N VAL A 173 18.40 2.72 -0.44
CA VAL A 173 18.88 3.88 0.33
C VAL A 173 19.05 5.11 -0.57
N GLU A 174 19.46 4.90 -1.81
CA GLU A 174 19.61 5.93 -2.83
C GLU A 174 18.26 6.60 -3.15
N LEU A 175 17.22 5.79 -3.34
CA LEU A 175 15.85 6.28 -3.58
C LEU A 175 15.30 7.00 -2.34
N LYS A 176 15.55 6.46 -1.14
CA LYS A 176 15.15 7.12 0.11
C LYS A 176 15.79 8.50 0.26
N ASN A 177 17.08 8.63 -0.08
CA ASN A 177 17.78 9.92 -0.04
C ASN A 177 17.22 10.90 -1.08
N ALA A 178 16.91 10.42 -2.30
CA ALA A 178 16.27 11.22 -3.33
C ALA A 178 14.89 11.74 -2.89
N LEU A 179 14.06 10.87 -2.29
CA LEU A 179 12.75 11.24 -1.74
C LEU A 179 12.86 12.31 -0.65
N ILE A 180 13.84 12.21 0.24
CA ILE A 180 14.11 13.23 1.28
C ILE A 180 14.50 14.56 0.63
N HIS A 181 15.38 14.54 -0.38
CA HIS A 181 15.79 15.75 -1.08
C HIS A 181 14.61 16.45 -1.78
N PHE A 182 13.72 15.69 -2.41
CA PHE A 182 12.57 16.19 -3.15
C PHE A 182 11.57 16.98 -2.27
N ILE A 183 11.37 16.55 -1.02
CA ILE A 183 10.47 17.27 -0.11
C ILE A 183 11.09 18.55 0.48
N GLY A 184 12.42 18.62 0.60
CA GLY A 184 13.16 19.76 1.15
C GLY A 184 13.52 19.60 2.60
#